data_AF-A0A3S1KPY5-F1
#
_entry.id   AF-A0A3S1KPY5-F1
#
_cell.length_a   1.000
_cell.length_b   1.000
_cell.length_c   1.000
_cell.angle_alpha   90.00
_cell.angle_beta   90.00
_cell.angle_gamma   90.00
#
_symmetry.space_group_name_H-M   'P 1'
#
loop_
_entity.id
_entity.type
_entity.pdbx_description
1 polymer ?
#
loop_
_entity_poly.entity_id
_entity_poly.type
_entity_poly.pdbx_seq_one_letter_code
_entity_poly.pdbx_strand_id
1 'polypeptide(L)'
;LAYPAGMLQIGNATACVFSPNNLPDDYIGKASIPLVLRPPAFRANARDMAQLYDYVRQASPDYCEIKAATVVISGDRDKVVYATIHSVGLERDIPGAELVWVRNLGHKPDWTAPDLVVGAIEKIAGMPVDLQAMARMVEGRIAGDTQGAGRFPELRAPDAELALG
;
A
#
# COMPACT_ATOMS: atom_id res chain seq x y z
N LEU A 1 -20.39 -12.12 -15.55
CA LEU A 1 -20.38 -10.64 -15.48
C LEU A 1 -19.09 -10.06 -14.89
N ALA A 2 -18.45 -10.71 -13.90
CA ALA A 2 -17.22 -10.22 -13.27
C ALA A 2 -16.08 -9.90 -14.28
N TYR A 3 -15.84 -10.75 -15.28
CA TYR A 3 -14.76 -10.52 -16.24
C TYR A 3 -15.02 -9.33 -17.19
N PRO A 4 -16.13 -9.25 -17.96
CA PRO A 4 -16.40 -8.09 -18.82
C PRO A 4 -16.49 -6.76 -18.05
N ALA A 5 -17.18 -6.73 -16.91
CA ALA A 5 -17.31 -5.52 -16.10
C ALA A 5 -15.97 -5.12 -15.47
N GLY A 6 -15.18 -6.09 -14.97
CA GLY A 6 -13.85 -5.85 -14.43
C GLY A 6 -12.88 -5.30 -15.49
N MET A 7 -12.92 -5.82 -16.72
CA MET A 7 -12.11 -5.32 -17.82
C MET A 7 -12.47 -3.88 -18.22
N LEU A 8 -13.73 -3.46 -18.09
CA LEU A 8 -14.13 -2.06 -18.31
C LEU A 8 -13.54 -1.12 -17.24
N GLN A 9 -13.32 -1.60 -16.01
CA GLN A 9 -12.82 -0.80 -14.89
C GLN A 9 -11.31 -0.89 -14.69
N ILE A 10 -10.63 -1.89 -15.29
CA ILE A 10 -9.24 -2.23 -14.99
C ILE A 10 -8.28 -1.04 -15.12
N GLY A 11 -8.44 -0.21 -16.16
CA GLY A 11 -7.60 0.97 -16.38
C GLY A 11 -7.76 2.02 -15.28
N ASN A 12 -9.01 2.34 -14.93
CA ASN A 12 -9.28 3.37 -13.93
C ASN A 12 -8.94 2.90 -12.51
N ALA A 13 -9.21 1.63 -12.19
CA ALA A 13 -8.81 1.01 -10.93
C ALA A 13 -7.29 0.99 -10.77
N THR A 14 -6.56 0.62 -11.83
CA THR A 14 -5.10 0.64 -11.83
C THR A 14 -4.57 2.07 -11.66
N ALA A 15 -5.12 3.06 -12.37
CA ALA A 15 -4.71 4.45 -12.21
C ALA A 15 -4.99 4.99 -10.79
N CYS A 16 -6.08 4.57 -10.14
CA CYS A 16 -6.38 4.93 -8.75
C CYS A 16 -5.31 4.43 -7.78
N VAL A 17 -4.84 3.20 -7.98
CA VAL A 17 -3.78 2.58 -7.15
C VAL A 17 -2.46 3.36 -7.22
N PHE A 18 -2.10 3.92 -8.37
CA PHE A 18 -0.85 4.69 -8.48
C PHE A 18 -1.00 6.15 -8.07
N SER A 19 -2.21 6.72 -8.20
CA SER A 19 -2.48 8.11 -7.87
C SER A 19 -1.94 8.49 -6.48
N PRO A 20 -1.27 9.65 -6.33
CA PRO A 20 -1.09 10.71 -7.33
C PRO A 20 0.03 10.45 -8.33
N ASN A 21 0.86 9.43 -8.08
CA ASN A 21 2.02 9.11 -8.87
C ASN A 21 1.66 8.55 -10.25
N ASN A 22 2.64 8.60 -11.15
CA ASN A 22 2.50 8.11 -12.51
C ASN A 22 2.25 6.59 -12.53
N LEU A 23 1.26 6.18 -13.32
CA LEU A 23 1.08 4.78 -13.69
C LEU A 23 2.12 4.43 -14.77
N PRO A 24 3.02 3.45 -14.56
CA PRO A 24 4.01 3.09 -15.57
C PRO A 24 3.38 2.60 -16.88
N ASP A 25 4.04 2.91 -18.00
CA ASP A 25 3.59 2.50 -19.32
C ASP A 25 3.49 0.98 -19.43
N ASP A 26 2.34 0.53 -19.95
CA ASP A 26 2.00 -0.88 -20.14
C ASP A 26 2.04 -1.71 -18.83
N TYR A 27 1.84 -1.07 -17.68
CA TYR A 27 1.81 -1.77 -16.39
C TYR A 27 0.74 -2.88 -16.37
N ILE A 28 -0.44 -2.66 -16.94
CA ILE A 28 -1.53 -3.65 -16.97
C ILE A 28 -1.10 -4.94 -17.68
N GLY A 29 -0.38 -4.82 -18.80
CA GLY A 29 0.16 -5.95 -19.54
C GLY A 29 1.33 -6.62 -18.80
N LYS A 30 2.34 -5.84 -18.41
CA LYS A 30 3.56 -6.34 -17.74
C LYS A 30 3.28 -7.01 -16.40
N ALA A 31 2.42 -6.42 -15.58
CA ALA A 31 2.00 -7.00 -14.30
C ALA A 31 0.86 -8.02 -14.46
N SER A 32 0.39 -8.25 -15.69
CA SER A 32 -0.67 -9.22 -16.00
C SER A 32 -1.92 -9.02 -15.12
N ILE A 33 -2.34 -7.77 -14.90
CA ILE A 33 -3.47 -7.42 -14.03
C ILE A 33 -4.76 -8.18 -14.38
N PRO A 34 -5.12 -8.45 -15.67
CA PRO A 34 -6.33 -9.21 -16.00
C PRO A 34 -6.40 -10.63 -15.40
N LEU A 35 -5.28 -11.19 -14.93
CA LEU A 35 -5.25 -12.51 -14.28
C LEU A 35 -6.09 -12.55 -13.01
N VAL A 36 -6.21 -11.44 -12.28
CA VAL A 36 -7.04 -11.34 -11.07
C VAL A 36 -8.53 -11.57 -11.39
N LEU A 37 -8.96 -11.29 -12.61
CA LEU A 37 -10.35 -11.44 -13.06
C LEU A 37 -10.67 -12.87 -13.54
N ARG A 38 -9.68 -13.78 -13.59
CA ARG A 38 -9.94 -15.20 -13.89
C ARG A 38 -10.93 -15.74 -12.84
N PRO A 39 -12.01 -16.44 -13.24
CA PRO A 39 -13.06 -16.84 -12.31
C PRO A 39 -12.60 -17.53 -11.01
N PRO A 40 -11.66 -18.49 -11.01
CA PRO A 40 -11.17 -19.08 -9.76
C PRO A 40 -10.39 -18.07 -8.90
N ALA A 41 -9.53 -17.24 -9.49
CA ALA A 41 -8.74 -16.24 -8.78
C ALA A 41 -9.63 -15.16 -8.17
N PHE A 42 -10.57 -14.62 -8.95
CA PHE A 42 -11.53 -13.62 -8.49
C PHE A 42 -12.38 -14.13 -7.32
N ARG A 43 -12.88 -15.37 -7.42
CA ARG A 43 -13.65 -15.98 -6.32
C ARG A 43 -12.82 -16.21 -5.06
N ALA A 44 -11.56 -16.61 -5.20
CA ALA A 44 -10.66 -16.79 -4.06
C ALA A 44 -10.42 -15.44 -3.36
N ASN A 45 -9.99 -14.43 -4.12
CA ASN A 45 -9.77 -13.08 -3.61
C ASN A 45 -11.02 -12.48 -2.97
N ALA A 46 -12.20 -12.66 -3.55
CA ALA A 46 -13.46 -12.18 -2.97
C ALA A 46 -13.79 -12.86 -1.63
N ARG A 47 -13.45 -14.15 -1.46
CA ARG A 47 -13.61 -14.84 -0.16
C ARG A 47 -12.62 -14.31 0.87
N ASP A 48 -11.36 -14.15 0.48
CA ASP A 48 -10.33 -13.59 1.37
C ASP A 48 -10.74 -12.19 1.82
N MET A 49 -11.25 -11.36 0.90
CA MET A 49 -11.70 -10.00 1.21
C MET A 49 -12.92 -9.97 2.12
N ALA A 50 -13.88 -10.88 1.92
CA ALA A 50 -15.05 -11.00 2.78
C ALA A 50 -14.68 -11.43 4.21
N GLN A 51 -13.56 -12.12 4.40
CA GLN A 51 -13.10 -12.65 5.71
C GLN A 51 -11.99 -11.80 6.34
N LEU A 52 -11.41 -10.85 5.59
CA LEU A 52 -10.19 -10.15 6.00
C LEU A 52 -10.35 -9.44 7.34
N TYR A 53 -11.47 -8.75 7.56
CA TYR A 53 -11.70 -8.00 8.79
C TYR A 53 -11.72 -8.91 10.02
N ASP A 54 -12.52 -9.98 10.00
CA ASP A 54 -12.63 -10.93 11.11
C ASP A 54 -11.29 -11.60 11.41
N TYR A 55 -10.52 -11.91 10.36
CA TYR A 55 -9.18 -12.46 10.50
C TYR A 55 -8.22 -11.45 11.15
N VAL A 56 -8.14 -10.22 10.63
CA VAL A 56 -7.24 -9.18 11.17
C VAL A 56 -7.61 -8.82 12.61
N ARG A 57 -8.90 -8.77 12.94
CA ARG A 57 -9.37 -8.52 14.31
C ARG A 57 -8.91 -9.60 15.30
N GLN A 58 -8.84 -10.85 14.85
CA GLN A 58 -8.34 -11.97 15.66
C GLN A 58 -6.81 -12.00 15.73
N ALA A 59 -6.12 -11.66 14.64
CA ALA A 59 -4.66 -11.75 14.54
C ALA A 59 -3.91 -10.53 15.11
N SER A 60 -4.51 -9.33 15.07
CA SER A 60 -3.82 -8.10 15.46
C SER A 60 -3.35 -8.03 16.93
N PRO A 61 -4.03 -8.63 17.93
CA PRO A 61 -3.51 -8.67 19.30
C PRO A 61 -2.14 -9.34 19.42
N ASP A 62 -1.85 -10.30 18.54
CA ASP A 62 -0.62 -11.10 18.55
C ASP A 62 0.55 -10.38 17.84
N TYR A 63 0.34 -9.21 17.25
CA TYR A 63 1.42 -8.46 16.59
C TYR A 63 2.56 -8.08 17.56
N CYS A 64 2.27 -7.96 18.85
CA CYS A 64 3.27 -7.73 19.89
C CYS A 64 4.27 -8.89 20.05
N GLU A 65 3.91 -10.08 19.55
CA GLU A 65 4.77 -11.26 19.56
C GLU A 65 5.79 -11.27 18.42
N ILE A 66 5.63 -10.43 17.39
CA ILE A 66 6.57 -10.34 16.27
C ILE A 66 7.93 -9.87 16.79
N LYS A 67 8.94 -10.75 16.66
CA LYS A 67 10.35 -10.47 17.07
C LYS A 67 11.27 -10.15 15.90
N ALA A 68 10.81 -10.38 14.66
CA ALA A 68 11.57 -10.03 13.48
C ALA A 68 11.66 -8.50 13.32
N ALA A 69 12.83 -8.00 12.90
CA ALA A 69 12.98 -6.59 12.55
C ALA A 69 11.96 -6.21 11.48
N THR A 70 11.25 -5.11 11.69
CA THR A 70 10.11 -4.71 10.87
C THR A 70 10.26 -3.26 10.44
N VAL A 71 10.08 -3.02 9.15
CA VAL A 71 10.01 -1.68 8.55
C VAL A 71 8.66 -1.57 7.87
N VAL A 72 7.96 -0.46 8.13
CA VAL A 72 6.67 -0.12 7.51
C VAL A 72 6.88 1.10 6.63
N ILE A 73 6.73 0.94 5.31
CA ILE A 73 6.80 2.08 4.36
C ILE A 73 5.38 2.49 4.02
N SER A 74 5.08 3.79 4.14
CA SER A 74 3.75 4.31 3.89
C SER A 74 3.77 5.64 3.15
N GLY A 75 2.82 5.80 2.23
CA GLY A 75 2.63 7.04 1.49
C GLY A 75 1.47 7.86 2.07
N ASP A 76 1.63 9.17 2.19
CA ASP A 76 0.59 10.07 2.73
C ASP A 76 -0.54 10.38 1.72
N ARG A 77 -0.46 9.82 0.51
CA ARG A 77 -1.48 9.94 -0.55
C ARG A 77 -2.01 8.59 -1.02
N ASP A 78 -1.87 7.53 -0.22
CA ASP A 78 -2.49 6.24 -0.50
C ASP A 78 -4.03 6.37 -0.49
N LYS A 79 -4.66 5.94 -1.59
CA LYS A 79 -6.12 5.98 -1.79
C LYS A 79 -6.80 4.61 -1.67
N VAL A 80 -6.04 3.57 -1.40
CA VAL A 80 -6.50 2.18 -1.34
C VAL A 80 -6.74 1.75 0.10
N VAL A 81 -5.83 2.12 1.01
CA VAL A 81 -5.95 1.80 2.44
C VAL A 81 -5.74 3.03 3.31
N TYR A 82 -6.36 3.06 4.49
CA TYR A 82 -6.16 4.14 5.45
C TYR A 82 -4.80 3.97 6.14
N ALA A 83 -3.77 4.58 5.57
CA ALA A 83 -2.40 4.49 6.08
C ALA A 83 -2.28 4.84 7.58
N THR A 84 -3.09 5.77 8.09
CA THR A 84 -3.12 6.11 9.52
C THR A 84 -3.71 5.00 10.40
N ILE A 85 -4.66 4.20 9.91
CA ILE A 85 -5.21 3.05 10.65
C ILE A 85 -4.22 1.90 10.62
N HIS A 86 -3.66 1.60 9.45
CA HIS A 86 -2.84 0.41 9.26
C HIS A 86 -1.38 0.64 9.66
N SER A 87 -0.71 1.63 9.09
CA SER A 87 0.74 1.82 9.27
C SER A 87 1.10 2.29 10.67
N VAL A 88 0.34 3.25 11.23
CA VAL A 88 0.53 3.68 12.64
C VAL A 88 0.11 2.58 13.60
N GLY A 89 -0.93 1.79 13.27
CA GLY A 89 -1.30 0.62 14.05
C GLY A 89 -0.16 -0.40 14.13
N LEU A 90 0.49 -0.71 13.00
CA LEU A 90 1.64 -1.62 12.96
C LEU A 90 2.84 -1.08 13.74
N GLU A 91 3.17 0.21 13.60
CA GLU A 91 4.24 0.84 14.40
C GLU A 91 3.98 0.73 15.91
N ARG A 92 2.72 0.94 16.31
CA ARG A 92 2.30 0.83 17.72
C ARG A 92 2.36 -0.61 18.22
N ASP A 93 1.89 -1.56 17.43
CA ASP A 93 1.62 -2.93 17.89
C ASP A 93 2.81 -3.87 17.74
N ILE A 94 3.78 -3.56 16.86
CA ILE A 94 4.99 -4.37 16.64
C ILE A 94 6.19 -3.72 17.36
N PRO A 95 6.76 -4.36 18.40
CA PRO A 95 7.89 -3.81 19.14
C PRO A 95 9.10 -3.55 18.24
N GLY A 96 9.53 -2.29 18.18
CA GLY A 96 10.70 -1.88 17.40
C GLY A 96 10.46 -1.75 15.90
N ALA A 97 9.20 -1.77 15.44
CA ALA A 97 8.91 -1.44 14.05
C ALA A 97 9.31 0.01 13.73
N GLU A 98 9.93 0.21 12.57
CA GLU A 98 10.28 1.54 12.06
C GLU A 98 9.27 1.96 10.99
N LEU A 99 8.56 3.06 11.24
CA LEU A 99 7.66 3.66 10.26
C LEU A 99 8.40 4.70 9.41
N VAL A 100 8.31 4.53 8.09
CA VAL A 100 8.88 5.42 7.07
C VAL A 100 7.74 6.02 6.26
N TRP A 101 7.41 7.27 6.57
CA TRP A 101 6.45 8.05 5.79
C TRP A 101 7.12 8.72 4.60
N VAL A 102 6.46 8.68 3.45
CA VAL A 102 6.92 9.35 2.23
C VAL A 102 5.82 10.28 1.72
N ARG A 103 6.12 11.58 1.67
CA ARG A 103 5.20 12.57 1.11
C ARG A 103 4.98 12.38 -0.39
N ASN A 104 3.74 12.62 -0.81
CA ASN A 104 3.25 12.50 -2.18
C ASN A 104 3.34 11.07 -2.77
N LEU A 105 3.49 10.05 -1.93
CA LEU A 105 3.52 8.65 -2.36
C LEU A 105 2.12 8.02 -2.27
N GLY A 106 1.71 7.35 -3.35
CA GLY A 106 0.49 6.54 -3.44
C GLY A 106 0.69 5.09 -2.97
N HIS A 107 -0.18 4.17 -3.41
CA HIS A 107 -0.25 2.80 -2.89
C HIS A 107 0.86 1.83 -3.39
N LYS A 108 1.73 2.26 -4.32
CA LYS A 108 2.73 1.37 -4.94
C LYS A 108 4.18 1.80 -4.61
N PRO A 109 4.63 1.74 -3.35
CA PRO A 109 6.02 2.02 -3.00
C PRO A 109 7.01 1.11 -3.74
N ASP A 110 6.60 -0.12 -4.04
CA ASP A 110 7.36 -1.11 -4.82
C ASP A 110 7.69 -0.65 -6.25
N TRP A 111 6.91 0.27 -6.82
CA TRP A 111 7.14 0.85 -8.15
C TRP A 111 7.67 2.28 -8.10
N THR A 112 7.12 3.12 -7.23
CA THR A 112 7.45 4.55 -7.18
C THR A 112 8.74 4.83 -6.38
N ALA A 113 9.02 3.97 -5.38
CA ALA A 113 10.15 4.09 -4.47
C ALA A 113 10.94 2.77 -4.32
N PRO A 114 11.31 2.09 -5.43
CA PRO A 114 11.92 0.76 -5.37
C PRO A 114 13.27 0.77 -4.65
N ASP A 115 14.02 1.87 -4.76
CA ASP A 115 15.26 2.11 -4.01
C ASP A 115 15.04 2.15 -2.49
N LEU A 116 13.97 2.80 -2.03
CA LEU A 116 13.61 2.79 -0.61
C LEU A 116 13.20 1.39 -0.13
N VAL A 117 12.45 0.65 -0.94
CA VAL A 117 12.06 -0.74 -0.62
C VAL A 117 13.29 -1.64 -0.52
N VAL A 118 14.22 -1.54 -1.46
CA VAL A 118 15.50 -2.27 -1.41
C VAL A 118 16.30 -1.87 -0.18
N GLY A 119 16.42 -0.57 0.11
CA GLY A 119 17.11 -0.09 1.31
C GLY A 119 16.49 -0.63 2.60
N ALA A 120 15.16 -0.78 2.67
CA ALA A 120 14.48 -1.38 3.82
C ALA A 120 14.82 -2.87 3.97
N ILE A 121 14.89 -3.62 2.87
CA ILE A 121 15.34 -5.02 2.87
C ILE A 121 16.80 -5.11 3.34
N GLU A 122 17.68 -4.26 2.81
CA GLU A 122 19.08 -4.17 3.22
C GLU A 122 19.25 -3.86 4.71
N LYS A 123 18.44 -2.92 5.24
CA LYS A 123 18.42 -2.60 6.67
C LYS A 123 18.01 -3.80 7.51
N ILE A 124 16.94 -4.49 7.12
CA ILE A 124 16.48 -5.71 7.81
C ILE A 124 17.55 -6.81 7.73
N ALA A 125 18.33 -6.86 6.64
CA ALA A 125 19.48 -7.75 6.49
C ALA A 125 20.73 -7.32 7.30
N GLY A 126 20.66 -6.23 8.07
CA GLY A 126 21.71 -5.77 8.97
C GLY A 126 22.65 -4.70 8.39
N MET A 127 22.34 -4.15 7.21
CA MET A 127 23.13 -3.08 6.62
C MET A 127 22.82 -1.72 7.28
N PRO A 128 23.81 -0.83 7.46
CA PRO A 128 23.61 0.48 8.08
C PRO A 128 22.97 1.46 7.08
N VAL A 129 21.66 1.34 6.86
CA VAL A 129 20.89 2.18 5.94
C VAL A 129 20.04 3.21 6.70
N ASP A 130 20.14 4.48 6.31
CA ASP A 130 19.26 5.55 6.79
C ASP A 130 18.03 5.67 5.89
N LEU A 131 16.96 4.96 6.25
CA LEU A 131 15.71 4.97 5.50
C LEU A 131 15.01 6.32 5.51
N GLN A 132 15.20 7.13 6.56
CA GLN A 132 14.60 8.45 6.62
C GLN A 132 15.28 9.41 5.63
N ALA A 133 16.60 9.28 5.43
CA ALA A 133 17.31 10.00 4.39
C ALA A 133 16.88 9.56 2.98
N MET A 134 16.75 8.25 2.75
CA MET A 134 16.27 7.72 1.47
C MET A 134 14.83 8.17 1.19
N ALA A 135 13.95 8.18 2.19
CA ALA A 135 12.58 8.68 2.06
C ALA A 135 12.58 10.14 1.59
N ARG A 136 13.40 11.02 2.19
CA ARG A 136 13.52 12.42 1.75
C ARG A 136 14.02 12.56 0.30
N MET A 137 14.92 11.69 -0.15
CA MET A 137 15.34 11.66 -1.55
C MET A 137 14.19 11.27 -2.48
N VAL A 138 13.41 10.26 -2.09
CA VAL A 138 12.20 9.85 -2.83
C VAL A 138 11.20 10.99 -2.87
N GLU A 139 10.92 11.65 -1.73
CA GLU A 139 10.03 12.83 -1.67
C GLU A 139 10.46 13.91 -2.67
N GLY A 140 11.75 14.24 -2.72
CA GLY A 140 12.29 15.20 -3.69
C GLY A 140 12.08 14.76 -5.14
N ARG A 141 12.26 13.47 -5.44
CA ARG A 141 12.06 12.89 -6.79
C ARG A 141 10.59 12.94 -7.23
N ILE A 142 9.67 12.65 -6.32
CA ILE A 142 8.24 12.51 -6.64
C ILE A 142 7.41 13.75 -6.31
N ALA A 143 7.99 14.82 -5.76
CA ALA A 143 7.25 16.02 -5.34
C ALA A 143 6.37 16.64 -6.45
N GLY A 144 6.80 16.55 -7.72
CA GLY A 144 6.05 17.05 -8.87
C GLY A 144 5.10 16.03 -9.52
N ASP A 145 5.13 14.77 -9.08
CA ASP A 145 4.34 13.70 -9.69
C ASP A 145 2.88 13.78 -9.22
N THR A 146 2.05 14.36 -10.09
CA THR A 146 0.66 14.73 -9.79
C THR A 146 -0.30 14.25 -10.88
N GLN A 147 0.11 13.27 -11.70
CA GLN A 147 -0.66 12.82 -12.87
C GLN A 147 -2.05 12.27 -12.50
N GLY A 148 -2.18 11.65 -11.33
CA GLY A 148 -3.47 11.18 -10.80
C GLY A 148 -4.18 12.19 -9.89
N ALA A 149 -3.55 13.33 -9.58
CA ALA A 149 -4.05 14.25 -8.55
C ALA A 149 -5.45 14.80 -8.91
N GLY A 150 -6.36 14.80 -7.94
CA GLY A 150 -7.74 15.27 -8.11
C GLY A 150 -8.65 14.38 -8.95
N ARG A 151 -8.12 13.34 -9.63
CA ARG A 151 -8.92 12.39 -10.42
C ARG A 151 -9.67 11.38 -9.55
N PHE A 152 -9.13 11.06 -8.38
CA PHE A 152 -9.68 10.09 -7.45
C PHE A 152 -9.85 10.70 -6.06
N PRO A 153 -10.93 10.37 -5.33
CA PRO A 153 -11.15 10.92 -4.00
C PRO A 153 -9.99 10.61 -3.06
N GLU A 154 -9.63 11.58 -2.21
CA GLU A 154 -8.71 11.32 -1.10
C GLU A 154 -9.41 10.44 -0.06
N LEU A 155 -8.68 9.47 0.49
CA LEU A 155 -9.12 8.79 1.69
C LEU A 155 -9.02 9.74 2.88
N ARG A 156 -10.11 9.88 3.61
CA ARG A 156 -10.10 10.52 4.93
C ARG A 156 -10.38 9.43 5.94
N ALA A 157 -9.51 9.29 6.93
CA ALA A 157 -9.73 8.32 7.98
C ALA A 157 -11.15 8.55 8.55
N PRO A 158 -11.99 7.50 8.66
CA PRO A 158 -13.28 7.62 9.31
C PRO A 158 -13.08 8.07 10.76
N ASP A 159 -14.06 8.78 11.31
CA ASP A 159 -14.09 9.07 12.74
C ASP A 159 -13.96 7.76 13.52
N ALA A 160 -13.15 7.76 14.58
CA ALA A 160 -12.72 6.57 15.32
C ALA A 160 -13.85 5.65 15.83
N GLU A 161 -15.09 6.15 15.80
CA GLU A 161 -16.31 5.46 16.20
C GLU A 161 -16.73 4.33 15.24
N LEU A 162 -16.29 4.35 13.97
CA LEU A 162 -16.62 3.31 12.97
C LEU A 162 -15.58 2.17 12.88
N ALA A 163 -14.50 2.22 13.64
CA ALA A 163 -13.46 1.17 13.67
C ALA A 163 -13.79 0.00 14.63
N LEU A 164 -14.92 0.07 15.33
CA LEU A 164 -15.37 -0.93 16.31
C LEU A 164 -16.55 -1.80 15.82
N GLY A 165 -17.05 -1.58 14.60
CA GLY A 165 -18.13 -2.36 13.99
C GLY A 165 -17.66 -3.67 13.41
#